data_AF-A0A929QHP6-F1
#
_entry.id   AF-A0A929QHP6-F1
#
_cell.length_a   1.000
_cell.length_b   1.000
_cell.length_c   1.000
_cell.angle_alpha   90.00
_cell.angle_beta   90.00
_cell.angle_gamma   90.00
#
_symmetry.space_group_name_H-M   'P 1'
#
loop_
_entity.id
_entity.type
_entity.pdbx_description
1 polymer ?
#
loop_
_entity_poly.entity_id
_entity_poly.type
_entity_poly.pdbx_seq_one_letter_code
_entity_poly.pdbx_strand_id
1 'polypeptide(L)'
;MAALDIDNNTLGDGLPIVYVLSDFRGETGIAVVKAAAAQFGNDSIEIVRVPNIKDVESVRTYFNEHEDAGRPRAVFHTFADGSLRREIRRELDQRLIPSIDLLGPAVNVLSTLTGEEPSHAIGASFEGVTR
;
A
#
# COMPACT_ATOMS: atom_id res chain seq x y z
N MET A 1 -21.01 -17.73 19.61
CA MET A 1 -20.16 -16.87 18.76
C MET A 1 -21.10 -16.07 17.88
N ALA A 2 -21.34 -14.81 18.24
CA ALA A 2 -22.20 -13.94 17.45
C ALA A 2 -21.49 -13.65 16.13
N ALA A 3 -22.18 -13.90 15.02
CA ALA A 3 -21.81 -13.31 13.75
C ALA A 3 -21.79 -11.79 13.95
N LEU A 4 -20.65 -11.15 13.65
CA LEU A 4 -20.59 -9.70 13.57
C LEU A 4 -21.46 -9.31 12.38
N ASP A 5 -22.67 -8.85 12.68
CA ASP A 5 -23.55 -8.18 11.74
C ASP A 5 -22.87 -6.86 11.38
N ILE A 6 -22.07 -6.89 10.31
CA ILE A 6 -21.54 -5.68 9.68
C ILE A 6 -22.70 -5.11 8.87
N ASP A 7 -23.62 -4.44 9.57
CA ASP A 7 -24.66 -3.66 8.92
C ASP A 7 -24.00 -2.66 7.96
N ASN A 8 -24.31 -2.86 6.69
CA ASN A 8 -23.76 -2.21 5.51
C ASN A 8 -24.20 -0.73 5.36
N ASN A 9 -24.21 0.05 6.45
CA ASN A 9 -24.80 1.40 6.43
C ASN A 9 -24.01 2.48 7.20
N THR A 10 -22.72 2.24 7.50
CA THR A 10 -21.85 3.25 8.17
C THR A 10 -20.69 3.73 7.29
N LEU A 11 -20.58 3.21 6.07
CA LEU A 11 -19.65 3.71 5.07
C LEU A 11 -20.39 4.86 4.37
N GLY A 12 -19.79 6.05 4.22
CA GLY A 12 -20.39 7.14 3.45
C GLY A 12 -20.75 6.69 2.03
N ASP A 13 -21.38 7.55 1.22
CA ASP A 13 -22.00 7.23 -0.09
C ASP A 13 -21.07 6.66 -1.21
N GLY A 14 -19.95 6.01 -0.89
CA GLY A 14 -19.08 5.30 -1.83
C GLY A 14 -18.28 4.16 -1.18
N LEU A 15 -17.69 3.30 -2.02
CA LEU A 15 -16.87 2.17 -1.59
C LEU A 15 -15.69 2.65 -0.73
N PRO A 16 -15.19 1.83 0.22
CA PRO A 16 -13.90 2.09 0.87
C PRO A 16 -12.78 2.22 -0.17
N ILE A 17 -11.83 3.13 0.05
CA ILE A 17 -10.74 3.40 -0.90
C ILE A 17 -9.46 2.71 -0.43
N VAL A 18 -8.82 1.97 -1.33
CA VAL A 18 -7.47 1.45 -1.14
C VAL A 18 -6.53 2.17 -2.09
N TYR A 19 -5.67 3.01 -1.53
CA TYR A 19 -4.59 3.65 -2.29
C TYR A 19 -3.38 2.73 -2.40
N VAL A 20 -2.80 2.63 -3.59
CA VAL A 20 -1.57 1.89 -3.85
C VAL A 20 -0.45 2.87 -4.21
N LEU A 21 0.46 3.09 -3.27
CA LEU A 21 1.59 4.02 -3.40
C LEU A 21 2.87 3.28 -3.80
N SER A 22 3.66 3.87 -4.70
CA SER A 22 4.96 3.29 -5.08
C SER A 22 5.94 4.31 -5.65
N ASP A 23 7.24 4.03 -5.55
CA ASP A 23 8.32 4.77 -6.20
C ASP A 23 8.46 4.48 -7.71
N PHE A 24 7.76 3.46 -8.22
CA PHE A 24 7.75 3.08 -9.62
C PHE A 24 6.31 2.94 -10.16
N ARG A 25 6.00 1.83 -10.87
CA ARG A 25 4.71 1.59 -11.51
C ARG A 25 3.60 1.19 -10.54
N GLY A 26 3.92 0.57 -9.40
CA GLY A 26 2.92 0.10 -8.43
C GLY A 26 2.13 -1.14 -8.85
N GLU A 27 2.60 -1.88 -9.86
CA GLU A 27 1.94 -3.10 -10.34
C GLU A 27 1.95 -4.21 -9.30
N THR A 28 3.06 -4.36 -8.56
CA THR A 28 3.18 -5.32 -7.46
C THR A 28 2.12 -5.06 -6.39
N GLY A 29 1.97 -3.81 -5.96
CA GLY A 29 0.98 -3.45 -4.96
C GLY A 29 -0.45 -3.74 -5.42
N ILE A 30 -0.76 -3.45 -6.69
CA ILE A 30 -2.08 -3.72 -7.26
C ILE A 30 -2.38 -5.21 -7.33
N ALA A 31 -1.40 -6.03 -7.73
CA ALA A 31 -1.58 -7.48 -7.77
C ALA A 31 -1.94 -8.03 -6.38
N VAL A 32 -1.24 -7.59 -5.34
CA VAL A 32 -1.52 -8.01 -3.95
C VAL A 32 -2.88 -7.52 -3.48
N VAL A 33 -3.22 -6.24 -3.69
CA VAL A 33 -4.52 -5.68 -3.28
C VAL A 33 -5.66 -6.42 -3.98
N LYS A 34 -5.55 -6.70 -5.29
CA LYS A 34 -6.57 -7.47 -6.01
C LYS A 34 -6.71 -8.90 -5.48
N ALA A 35 -5.60 -9.57 -5.18
CA ALA A 35 -5.62 -10.91 -4.61
C ALA A 35 -6.29 -10.93 -3.22
N ALA A 36 -6.02 -9.92 -2.38
CA ALA A 36 -6.67 -9.75 -1.08
C ALA A 36 -8.16 -9.42 -1.22
N ALA A 37 -8.52 -8.49 -2.11
CA ALA A 37 -9.89 -8.09 -2.36
C ALA A 37 -10.76 -9.24 -2.89
N ALA A 38 -10.18 -10.20 -3.61
CA ALA A 38 -10.87 -11.40 -4.08
C ALA A 38 -11.39 -12.32 -2.96
N GLN A 39 -10.99 -12.09 -1.70
CA GLN A 39 -11.55 -12.76 -0.52
C GLN A 39 -12.89 -12.14 -0.05
N PHE A 40 -13.32 -11.04 -0.66
CA PHE A 40 -14.55 -10.32 -0.36
C PHE A 40 -15.51 -10.35 -1.56
N GLY A 41 -16.74 -9.88 -1.37
CA GLY A 41 -17.73 -9.79 -2.45
C GLY A 41 -17.30 -8.82 -3.55
N ASN A 42 -18.01 -8.87 -4.69
CA ASN A 42 -17.82 -7.90 -5.76
C ASN A 42 -18.05 -6.47 -5.26
N ASP A 43 -17.37 -5.50 -5.87
CA ASP A 43 -17.48 -4.07 -5.54
C ASP A 43 -17.24 -3.78 -4.05
N SER A 44 -16.33 -4.50 -3.41
CA SER A 44 -16.02 -4.30 -1.98
C SER A 44 -15.13 -3.09 -1.69
N ILE A 45 -14.34 -2.64 -2.68
CA ILE A 45 -13.38 -1.54 -2.56
C ILE A 45 -13.21 -0.80 -3.88
N GLU A 46 -12.83 0.47 -3.83
CA GLU A 46 -12.23 1.22 -4.93
C GLU A 46 -10.69 1.17 -4.80
N ILE A 47 -9.97 0.90 -5.89
CA ILE A 47 -8.50 0.87 -5.89
C ILE A 47 -7.96 2.07 -6.67
N VAL A 48 -7.18 2.92 -5.99
CA VAL A 48 -6.57 4.12 -6.58
C VAL A 48 -5.04 3.96 -6.61
N ARG A 49 -4.43 4.08 -7.79
CA ARG A 49 -2.97 4.00 -7.95
C ARG A 49 -2.33 5.37 -7.84
N VAL A 50 -1.27 5.47 -7.06
CA VAL A 50 -0.45 6.68 -6.90
C VAL A 50 1.03 6.31 -7.17
N PRO A 51 1.43 6.22 -8.46
CA PRO A 51 2.80 5.86 -8.83
C PRO A 51 3.77 7.04 -8.68
N ASN A 52 5.07 6.76 -8.84
CA ASN A 52 6.14 7.76 -8.93
C ASN A 52 6.23 8.70 -7.70
N ILE A 53 5.97 8.18 -6.51
CA ILE A 53 6.21 8.89 -5.23
C ILE A 53 7.71 8.86 -4.92
N LYS A 54 8.33 10.03 -4.88
CA LYS A 54 9.79 10.17 -4.68
C LYS A 54 10.18 10.64 -3.28
N ASP A 55 9.24 11.27 -2.58
CA ASP A 55 9.43 11.84 -1.26
C ASP A 55 8.10 11.87 -0.49
N VAL A 56 8.19 12.14 0.82
CA VAL A 56 7.01 12.27 1.69
C VAL A 56 6.15 13.48 1.33
N GLU A 57 6.74 14.52 0.73
CA GLU A 57 6.00 15.72 0.33
C GLU A 57 5.00 15.42 -0.80
N SER A 58 5.38 14.57 -1.76
CA SER A 58 4.48 14.07 -2.80
C SER A 58 3.25 13.38 -2.21
N VAL A 59 3.43 12.61 -1.13
CA VAL A 59 2.33 11.96 -0.40
C VAL A 59 1.43 12.99 0.28
N ARG A 60 2.04 14.01 0.92
CA ARG A 60 1.30 15.11 1.56
C ARG A 60 0.45 15.87 0.56
N THR A 61 1.06 16.33 -0.53
CA THR A 61 0.36 17.06 -1.61
C THR A 61 -0.80 16.23 -2.12
N TYR A 62 -0.56 14.95 -2.46
CA TYR A 62 -1.60 14.07 -2.97
C TYR A 62 -2.80 13.96 -2.02
N PHE A 63 -2.57 13.64 -0.74
CA PHE A 63 -3.67 13.48 0.23
C PHE A 63 -4.32 14.79 0.67
N ASN A 64 -3.63 15.93 0.52
CA ASN A 64 -4.22 17.25 0.74
C ASN A 64 -5.16 17.66 -0.41
N GLU A 65 -4.82 17.29 -1.65
CA GLU A 65 -5.62 17.60 -2.84
C GLU A 65 -6.79 16.62 -3.06
N HIS A 66 -6.64 15.37 -2.61
CA HIS A 66 -7.60 14.28 -2.84
C HIS A 66 -8.29 13.88 -1.53
N GLU A 67 -8.82 14.87 -0.81
CA GLU A 67 -9.53 14.62 0.44
C GLU A 67 -10.92 14.00 0.18
N ASP A 68 -10.99 12.67 0.24
CA ASP A 68 -12.25 11.93 0.24
C ASP A 68 -12.86 11.89 1.66
N ALA A 69 -13.34 13.04 2.14
CA ALA A 69 -13.92 13.17 3.47
C ALA A 69 -15.09 12.19 3.68
N GLY A 70 -15.02 11.40 4.76
CA GLY A 70 -16.09 10.46 5.14
C GLY A 70 -16.00 9.06 4.53
N ARG A 71 -15.08 8.79 3.59
CA ARG A 71 -14.86 7.44 3.05
C ARG A 71 -13.74 6.74 3.82
N PRO A 72 -13.95 5.51 4.31
CA PRO A 72 -12.86 4.73 4.90
C PRO A 72 -11.78 4.46 3.88
N ARG A 73 -10.52 4.58 4.32
CA ARG A 73 -9.36 4.50 3.46
C ARG A 73 -8.22 3.74 4.09
N ALA A 74 -7.45 3.06 3.25
CA ALA A 74 -6.22 2.39 3.63
C ALA A 74 -5.17 2.56 2.52
N VAL A 75 -3.90 2.40 2.89
CA VAL A 75 -2.77 2.48 1.96
C VAL A 75 -2.02 1.17 1.91
N PHE A 76 -1.74 0.68 0.71
CA PHE A 76 -0.76 -0.37 0.46
C PHE A 76 0.41 0.27 -0.27
N HIS A 77 1.64 -0.06 0.10
CA HIS A 77 2.78 0.58 -0.53
C HIS A 77 3.97 -0.34 -0.78
N THR A 78 4.71 -0.01 -1.83
CA THR A 78 5.94 -0.69 -2.25
C THR A 78 7.01 0.36 -2.52
N PHE A 79 7.92 0.54 -1.56
CA PHE A 79 9.08 1.43 -1.69
C PHE A 79 10.36 0.62 -1.52
N ALA A 80 11.35 0.80 -2.39
CA ALA A 80 12.65 0.12 -2.27
C ALA A 80 13.53 0.77 -1.20
N ASP A 81 13.49 2.10 -1.12
CA ASP A 81 14.23 2.88 -0.13
C ASP A 81 13.61 2.73 1.27
N GLY A 82 14.42 2.28 2.23
CA GLY A 82 13.99 2.04 3.61
C GLY A 82 13.71 3.32 4.40
N SER A 83 14.35 4.44 4.06
CA SER A 83 14.13 5.74 4.71
C SER A 83 12.82 6.37 4.25
N LEU A 84 12.57 6.40 2.95
CA LEU A 84 11.32 6.88 2.36
C LEU A 84 10.12 6.10 2.90
N ARG A 85 10.24 4.77 2.98
CA ARG A 85 9.24 3.89 3.59
C ARG A 85 8.89 4.32 5.02
N ARG A 86 9.89 4.64 5.86
CA ARG A 86 9.67 5.09 7.24
C ARG A 86 9.01 6.47 7.30
N GLU A 87 9.43 7.39 6.44
CA GLU A 87 8.86 8.74 6.37
C GLU A 87 7.38 8.70 5.95
N ILE A 88 7.07 7.94 4.90
CA ILE A 88 5.70 7.77 4.41
C ILE A 88 4.83 7.09 5.46
N ARG A 89 5.33 6.04 6.13
CA ARG A 89 4.58 5.40 7.21
C ARG A 89 4.23 6.40 8.31
N ARG A 90 5.19 7.23 8.74
CA ARG A 90 4.95 8.26 9.76
C ARG A 90 3.92 9.29 9.32
N GLU A 91 3.95 9.71 8.07
CA GLU A 91 2.96 10.64 7.51
C GLU A 91 1.54 10.02 7.50
N LEU A 92 1.42 8.75 7.10
CA LEU A 92 0.14 8.04 7.09
C LEU A 92 -0.39 7.81 8.52
N ASP A 93 0.49 7.47 9.46
CA ASP A 93 0.15 7.33 10.87
C ASP A 93 -0.37 8.67 11.46
N GLN A 94 0.26 9.80 11.10
CA GLN A 94 -0.19 11.14 11.52
C GLN A 94 -1.58 11.50 10.97
N ARG A 95 -1.91 11.00 9.77
CA ARG A 95 -3.24 11.16 9.15
C ARG A 95 -4.27 10.14 9.64
N LEU A 96 -3.88 9.22 10.53
CA LEU A 96 -4.71 8.09 10.98
C LEU A 96 -5.18 7.21 9.81
N ILE A 97 -4.36 7.09 8.76
CA ILE A 97 -4.63 6.23 7.61
C ILE A 97 -3.92 4.89 7.83
N PRO A 98 -4.65 3.77 8.00
CA PRO A 98 -4.02 2.47 8.14
C PRO A 98 -3.21 2.12 6.89
N SER A 99 -2.00 1.59 7.09
CA SER A 99 -1.08 1.29 5.98
C SER A 99 -0.40 -0.07 6.09
N ILE A 100 -0.15 -0.70 4.94
CA ILE A 100 0.58 -1.97 4.80
C ILE A 100 1.79 -1.76 3.89
N ASP A 101 2.97 -2.08 4.42
CA ASP A 101 4.19 -2.21 3.64
C ASP A 101 4.29 -3.60 3.02
N LEU A 102 4.18 -3.67 1.70
CA LEU A 102 4.22 -4.93 0.96
C LEU A 102 5.63 -5.41 0.61
N LEU A 103 6.63 -4.52 0.64
CA LEU A 103 7.97 -4.86 0.15
C LEU A 103 8.99 -5.00 1.27
N GLY A 104 8.92 -4.17 2.32
CA GLY A 104 9.96 -4.09 3.34
C GLY A 104 10.16 -5.39 4.11
N PRO A 105 9.10 -6.02 4.64
CA PRO A 105 9.22 -7.32 5.30
C PRO A 105 9.86 -8.39 4.39
N ALA A 106 9.48 -8.43 3.11
CA ALA A 106 10.03 -9.40 2.16
C ALA A 106 11.54 -9.15 1.90
N VAL A 107 11.92 -7.89 1.69
CA VAL A 107 13.33 -7.48 1.51
C VAL A 107 14.16 -7.84 2.74
N ASN A 108 13.66 -7.58 3.95
CA ASN A 108 14.37 -7.91 5.18
C ASN A 108 14.61 -9.42 5.35
N VAL A 109 13.60 -10.24 5.02
CA VAL A 109 13.74 -11.70 5.05
C VAL A 109 14.79 -12.16 4.04
N LEU A 110 14.74 -11.65 2.81
CA LEU A 110 15.71 -12.02 1.78
C LEU A 110 17.13 -11.60 2.13
N SER A 111 17.33 -10.37 2.63
CA SER A 111 18.63 -9.90 3.12
C SER A 111 19.19 -10.80 4.21
N THR A 112 18.35 -11.27 5.14
CA THR A 112 18.75 -12.22 6.18
C THR A 112 19.15 -13.58 5.59
N LEU A 113 18.45 -14.05 4.56
CA LEU A 113 18.71 -15.35 3.92
C LEU A 113 19.95 -15.33 3.03
N THR A 114 20.21 -14.23 2.32
CA THR A 114 21.36 -14.10 1.40
C THR A 114 22.61 -13.59 2.11
N GLY A 115 22.47 -12.89 3.23
CA GLY A 115 23.56 -12.18 3.88
C GLY A 115 23.99 -10.91 3.13
N GLU A 116 23.17 -10.44 2.18
CA GLU A 116 23.45 -9.27 1.36
C GLU A 116 22.57 -8.08 1.78
N GLU A 117 23.12 -6.87 1.62
CA GLU A 117 22.36 -5.63 1.78
C GLU A 117 21.51 -5.36 0.54
N PRO A 118 20.25 -4.92 0.69
CA PRO A 118 19.40 -4.54 -0.44
C PRO A 118 20.03 -3.40 -1.26
N SER A 119 19.93 -3.48 -2.59
CA SER A 119 20.46 -2.42 -3.47
C SER A 119 19.67 -1.10 -3.41
N HIS A 120 18.45 -1.14 -2.86
CA HIS A 120 17.48 -0.03 -2.86
C HIS A 120 17.14 0.52 -4.27
N ALA A 121 17.47 -0.22 -5.33
CA ALA A 121 17.23 0.21 -6.69
C ALA A 121 15.73 0.23 -7.02
N ILE A 122 15.23 1.39 -7.45
CA ILE A 122 13.85 1.57 -7.91
C ILE A 122 13.64 0.77 -9.19
N GLY A 123 12.56 -0.01 -9.25
CA GLY A 123 12.21 -0.79 -10.43
C GLY A 123 13.12 -1.98 -10.72
N ALA A 124 13.91 -2.43 -9.73
CA ALA A 124 14.69 -3.66 -9.84
C ALA A 124 13.80 -4.88 -10.15
N SER A 125 14.26 -5.74 -11.04
CA SER A 125 13.66 -7.03 -11.37
C SER A 125 14.51 -8.18 -10.85
N PHE A 126 13.86 -9.27 -10.44
CA PHE A 126 14.56 -10.48 -10.06
C PHE A 126 14.98 -11.27 -11.31
N GLU A 127 16.28 -11.51 -11.45
CA GLU A 127 16.85 -12.41 -12.47
C GLU A 127 17.46 -13.62 -11.76
N GLY A 128 16.67 -14.70 -11.66
CA GLY A 128 17.11 -15.92 -10.99
C GLY A 128 16.25 -17.13 -11.34
N VAL A 129 16.53 -18.26 -10.69
CA VAL A 129 15.84 -19.51 -10.98
C VAL A 129 14.49 -19.54 -10.25
N THR A 130 13.39 -19.54 -11.02
CA THR A 130 12.05 -19.91 -10.54
C THR A 130 11.76 -21.34 -11.03
N ARG A 131 11.23 -22.20 -10.17
CA ARG A 131 10.87 -23.59 -10.50
C ARG A 131 9.36 -23.78 -10.44
#